data_AF-A0A354B393-F1
#
_entry.id   AF-A0A354B393-F1
#
_cell.length_a   1.000
_cell.length_b   1.000
_cell.length_c   1.000
_cell.angle_alpha   90.00
_cell.angle_beta   90.00
_cell.angle_gamma   90.00
#
_symmetry.space_group_name_H-M   'P 1'
#
loop_
_entity.id
_entity.type
_entity.pdbx_description
1 polymer ?
#
loop_
_entity_poly.entity_id
_entity_poly.type
_entity_poly.pdbx_seq_one_letter_code
_entity_poly.pdbx_strand_id
1 'polypeptide(L)'
;MRHCRQPARSQDLHRQVVGLVKAAAQAEALRQLDGLLSGPEQDLVRRGRNRAGRGPRSGDAAAYGLATGFEALLGWLFLHDPCRLVELLDHLK
;
A
#
# COMPACT_ATOMS: atom_id res chain seq x y z
N MET A 1 10.94 10.73 20.55
CA MET A 1 11.61 9.54 19.96
C MET A 1 12.00 8.55 21.07
N ARG A 2 11.10 7.63 21.46
CA ARG A 2 11.35 6.67 22.56
C ARG A 2 10.94 5.24 22.18
N HIS A 3 11.49 4.67 21.11
CA HIS A 3 11.28 3.25 20.79
C HIS A 3 12.53 2.57 20.20
N CYS A 4 13.68 2.68 20.88
CA CYS A 4 14.85 1.82 20.61
C CYS A 4 15.37 1.25 21.94
N ARG A 5 14.65 0.28 22.54
CA ARG A 5 15.12 -0.32 23.81
C ARG A 5 15.07 -1.85 23.90
N GLN A 6 14.76 -2.57 22.82
CA GLN A 6 14.99 -4.02 22.76
C GLN A 6 15.41 -4.43 21.34
N PRO A 7 16.40 -5.33 21.17
CA PRO A 7 16.66 -5.96 19.88
C PRO A 7 15.46 -6.87 19.58
N ALA A 8 14.56 -6.42 18.70
CA ALA A 8 13.55 -7.29 18.15
C ALA A 8 14.25 -8.40 17.36
N ARG A 9 13.90 -9.67 17.60
CA ARG A 9 14.48 -10.79 16.84
C ARG A 9 14.20 -10.56 15.36
N SER A 10 15.16 -10.87 14.49
CA SER A 10 15.01 -10.69 13.03
C SER A 10 13.73 -11.33 12.50
N GLN A 11 13.26 -12.42 13.12
CA GLN A 11 12.01 -13.09 12.80
C GLN A 11 10.76 -12.26 13.13
N ASP A 12 10.79 -11.50 14.22
CA ASP A 12 9.68 -10.63 14.64
C ASP A 12 9.62 -9.38 13.77
N LEU A 13 10.78 -8.78 13.46
CA LEU A 13 10.90 -7.69 12.49
C LEU A 13 10.45 -8.13 11.10
N HIS A 14 10.89 -9.32 10.65
CA HIS A 14 10.47 -9.88 9.37
C HIS A 14 8.96 -10.13 9.34
N ARG A 15 8.36 -10.69 10.40
CA ARG A 15 6.89 -10.87 10.48
C ARG A 15 6.12 -9.55 10.46
N GLN A 16 6.61 -8.52 11.13
CA GLN A 16 5.99 -7.19 11.12
C GLN A 16 6.07 -6.54 9.74
N VAL A 17 7.26 -6.52 9.13
CA VAL A 17 7.47 -5.99 7.77
C VAL A 17 6.63 -6.77 6.77
N VAL A 18 6.67 -8.11 6.79
CA VAL A 18 5.84 -8.97 5.94
C VAL A 18 4.35 -8.77 6.21
N GLY A 19 3.96 -8.41 7.44
CA GLY A 19 2.60 -7.99 7.76
C GLY A 19 2.16 -6.74 6.99
N LEU A 20 3.02 -5.73 6.95
CA LEU A 20 2.77 -4.43 6.30
C LEU A 20 2.91 -4.48 4.77
N VAL A 21 3.85 -5.27 4.24
CA VAL A 21 4.06 -5.42 2.78
C VAL A 21 3.20 -6.53 2.15
N LYS A 22 2.36 -7.20 2.95
CA LYS A 22 1.39 -8.16 2.41
C LYS A 22 0.38 -7.42 1.55
N ALA A 23 0.02 -8.04 0.42
CA ALA A 23 -1.05 -7.55 -0.45
C ALA A 23 -2.35 -7.24 0.31
N ALA A 24 -2.68 -8.00 1.35
CA ALA A 24 -3.84 -7.73 2.20
C ALA A 24 -3.74 -6.39 2.98
N ALA A 25 -2.56 -6.07 3.54
CA ALA A 25 -2.36 -4.82 4.26
C ALA A 25 -2.33 -3.62 3.32
N GLN A 26 -1.69 -3.75 2.15
CA GLN A 26 -1.71 -2.72 1.12
C GLN A 26 -3.13 -2.50 0.55
N ALA A 27 -3.90 -3.57 0.35
CA ALA A 27 -5.30 -3.47 -0.04
C ALA A 27 -6.15 -2.76 1.02
N GLU A 28 -5.88 -3.01 2.30
CA GLU A 28 -6.57 -2.32 3.39
C GLU A 28 -6.18 -0.84 3.48
N ALA A 29 -4.89 -0.51 3.32
CA ALA A 29 -4.43 0.87 3.24
C ALA A 29 -5.15 1.63 2.12
N LEU A 30 -5.28 1.03 0.93
CA LEU A 30 -6.03 1.64 -0.17
C LEU A 30 -7.51 1.86 0.15
N ARG A 31 -8.15 0.94 0.89
CA ARG A 31 -9.54 1.12 1.34
C ARG A 31 -9.69 2.25 2.35
N GLN A 32 -8.70 2.47 3.22
CA GLN A 32 -8.71 3.61 4.15
C GLN A 32 -8.64 4.96 3.44
N LEU A 33 -8.06 4.99 2.22
CA LEU A 33 -8.00 6.18 1.38
C LEU A 33 -9.25 6.39 0.51
N ASP A 34 -10.22 5.47 0.57
CA ASP A 34 -11.44 5.60 -0.22
C ASP A 34 -12.21 6.87 0.16
N GLY A 35 -12.68 7.61 -0.84
CA GLY A 35 -13.28 8.94 -0.67
C GLY A 35 -12.29 10.10 -0.46
N LEU A 36 -11.00 9.85 -0.21
CA LEU A 36 -9.95 10.88 -0.17
C LEU A 36 -9.28 11.09 -1.54
N LEU A 37 -9.33 10.08 -2.40
CA LEU A 37 -8.74 10.12 -3.73
C LEU A 37 -9.59 10.94 -4.70
N SER A 38 -8.92 11.81 -5.44
CA SER A 38 -9.48 12.50 -6.61
C SER A 38 -9.74 11.54 -7.77
N GLY A 39 -10.57 11.97 -8.73
CA GLY A 39 -10.87 11.16 -9.93
C GLY A 39 -9.63 10.64 -10.67
N PRO A 40 -8.61 11.48 -10.94
CA PRO A 40 -7.36 11.02 -11.57
C PRO A 40 -6.59 9.97 -10.75
N GLU A 41 -6.56 10.11 -9.42
CA GLU A 41 -5.91 9.16 -8.50
C GLU A 41 -6.66 7.82 -8.48
N GLN A 42 -7.99 7.84 -8.41
CA GLN A 42 -8.83 6.64 -8.51
C GLN A 42 -8.62 5.92 -9.84
N ASP A 43 -8.51 6.67 -10.93
CA ASP A 43 -8.24 6.13 -12.26
C ASP A 43 -6.87 5.45 -12.35
N LEU A 44 -5.86 6.04 -11.70
CA LEU A 44 -4.54 5.45 -11.63
C LEU A 44 -4.55 4.13 -10.85
N VAL A 45 -5.20 4.10 -9.68
CA VAL A 45 -5.41 2.89 -8.88
C VAL A 45 -6.11 1.81 -9.70
N ARG A 46 -7.20 2.17 -10.39
CA ARG A 46 -7.97 1.26 -11.25
C ARG A 46 -7.10 0.66 -12.35
N ARG A 47 -6.26 1.47 -13.01
CA ARG A 47 -5.33 0.99 -14.05
C ARG A 47 -4.28 0.04 -13.47
N GLY A 48 -3.71 0.37 -12.31
CA GLY A 48 -2.75 -0.49 -11.62
C GLY A 48 -3.36 -1.85 -11.25
N ARG A 49 -4.54 -1.83 -10.64
CA ARG A 49 -5.30 -3.05 -10.30
C ARG A 49 -5.56 -3.94 -11.50
N ASN A 50 -6.00 -3.36 -12.61
CA ASN A 50 -6.32 -4.12 -13.82
C ASN A 50 -5.07 -4.71 -14.51
N ARG A 51 -3.86 -4.16 -14.24
CA ARG A 51 -2.58 -4.67 -14.77
C ARG A 51 -1.90 -5.69 -13.86
N ALA A 52 -2.38 -5.91 -12.64
CA ALA A 52 -1.78 -6.82 -11.67
C ALA A 52 -1.67 -8.28 -12.17
N GLY A 53 -2.49 -8.68 -13.14
CA GLY A 53 -2.50 -10.06 -13.65
C GLY A 53 -3.10 -11.03 -12.63
N ARG A 54 -2.73 -12.32 -12.71
CA ARG A 54 -3.33 -13.38 -11.88
C ARG A 54 -2.85 -13.41 -10.42
N GLY A 55 -1.79 -12.67 -10.09
CA GLY A 55 -1.18 -12.70 -8.76
C GLY A 55 -0.63 -14.08 -8.35
N PRO A 56 -0.16 -14.23 -7.11
CA PRO A 56 0.40 -15.47 -6.60
C PRO A 56 -0.67 -16.56 -6.43
N ARG A 57 -0.30 -17.81 -6.73
CA ARG A 57 -1.21 -18.99 -6.77
C ARG A 57 -1.94 -19.28 -5.45
N SER A 58 -1.38 -18.84 -4.33
CA SER A 58 -1.93 -19.05 -2.97
C SER A 58 -2.50 -17.77 -2.33
N GLY A 59 -2.46 -16.63 -3.02
CA GLY A 59 -2.90 -15.34 -2.50
C GLY A 59 -4.30 -14.98 -2.98
N ASP A 60 -4.98 -14.11 -2.23
CA ASP A 60 -6.22 -13.49 -2.70
C ASP A 60 -5.92 -12.56 -3.88
N ALA A 61 -6.37 -12.95 -5.07
CA ALA A 61 -6.16 -12.21 -6.31
C ALA A 61 -6.79 -10.81 -6.27
N ALA A 62 -7.90 -10.62 -5.54
CA ALA A 62 -8.53 -9.32 -5.39
C ALA A 62 -7.68 -8.39 -4.52
N ALA A 63 -7.18 -8.90 -3.37
CA ALA A 63 -6.24 -8.17 -2.53
C ALA A 63 -4.95 -7.84 -3.27
N TYR A 64 -4.42 -8.78 -4.07
CA TYR A 64 -3.24 -8.55 -4.91
C TYR A 64 -3.46 -7.45 -5.94
N GLY A 65 -4.61 -7.44 -6.62
CA GLY A 65 -4.95 -6.35 -7.53
C GLY A 65 -5.02 -4.99 -6.83
N LEU A 66 -5.68 -4.92 -5.67
CA LEU A 66 -5.78 -3.67 -4.90
C LEU A 66 -4.39 -3.19 -4.44
N ALA A 67 -3.55 -4.10 -3.97
CA ALA A 67 -2.16 -3.86 -3.62
C ALA A 67 -1.36 -3.25 -4.79
N THR A 68 -1.43 -3.84 -5.98
CA THR A 68 -0.76 -3.28 -7.16
C THR A 68 -1.33 -1.91 -7.55
N GLY A 69 -2.64 -1.69 -7.39
CA GLY A 69 -3.26 -0.38 -7.59
C GLY A 69 -2.73 0.68 -6.62
N PHE A 70 -2.55 0.30 -5.36
CA PHE A 70 -1.97 1.15 -4.33
C PHE A 70 -0.50 1.51 -4.62
N GLU A 71 0.32 0.52 -4.99
CA GLU A 71 1.72 0.73 -5.37
C GLU A 71 1.83 1.69 -6.57
N ALA A 72 0.96 1.55 -7.57
CA ALA A 72 0.92 2.44 -8.72
C ALA A 72 0.59 3.90 -8.32
N LEU A 73 -0.36 4.09 -7.38
CA LEU A 73 -0.69 5.41 -6.84
C LEU A 73 0.51 6.04 -6.14
N LEU A 74 1.13 5.31 -5.19
CA LEU A 74 2.28 5.82 -4.45
C LEU A 74 3.45 6.15 -5.39
N GLY A 75 3.74 5.27 -6.35
CA GLY A 75 4.83 5.49 -7.30
C GLY A 75 4.62 6.71 -8.20
N TRP A 76 3.40 6.95 -8.65
CA TRP A 76 3.10 8.15 -9.44
C TRP A 76 3.20 9.42 -8.60
N LEU A 77 2.60 9.44 -7.39
CA LEU A 77 2.66 10.60 -6.50
C LEU A 77 4.09 10.90 -6.06
N PHE A 78 4.91 9.88 -5.80
CA PHE A 78 6.33 10.07 -5.48
C PHE A 78 7.08 10.84 -6.58
N LEU A 79 6.73 10.61 -7.85
CA LEU A 79 7.38 11.27 -8.99
C LEU A 79 6.79 12.64 -9.34
N HIS A 80 5.51 12.88 -9.07
CA HIS A 80 4.77 14.04 -9.57
C HIS A 80 4.27 14.99 -8.47
N ASP A 81 3.92 14.47 -7.31
CA ASP A 81 3.39 15.26 -6.19
C ASP A 81 3.75 14.62 -4.82
N PRO A 82 4.99 14.82 -4.35
CA PRO A 82 5.43 14.30 -3.05
C PRO A 82 4.66 14.89 -1.86
N CYS A 83 4.09 16.09 -2.00
CA CYS A 83 3.29 16.72 -0.95
C CYS A 83 1.97 15.97 -0.77
N ARG A 84 1.26 15.69 -1.88
CA ARG A 84 0.05 14.89 -1.87
C ARG A 84 0.30 13.46 -1.40
N LEU A 85 1.47 12.89 -1.73
CA LEU A 85 1.90 11.60 -1.19
C LEU A 85 1.93 11.62 0.34
N VAL A 86 2.60 12.59 0.95
CA VAL A 86 2.69 12.71 2.41
C VAL A 86 1.31 12.89 3.03
N GLU A 87 0.47 13.76 2.44
CA GLU A 87 -0.90 13.97 2.91
C GLU A 87 -1.69 12.66 2.98
N LEU A 88 -1.66 11.84 1.91
CA LEU A 88 -2.36 10.55 1.91
C LEU A 88 -1.75 9.57 2.92
N LEU A 89 -0.43 9.54 3.08
CA LEU A 89 0.23 8.66 4.05
C LEU A 89 -0.10 9.03 5.50
N ASP A 90 -0.30 10.31 5.81
CA ASP A 90 -0.69 10.76 7.16
C ASP A 90 -2.10 10.29 7.57
N HIS A 91 -2.93 9.87 6.61
CA HIS A 91 -4.24 9.28 6.89
C HIS A 91 -4.18 7.77 7.20
N LEU A 92 -3.04 7.12 6.96
CA LEU A 92 -2.83 5.69 7.25
C LEU A 92 -2.33 5.53 8.70
N LYS A 93 -3.02 4.69 9.48
CA LYS A 93 -2.70 4.41 10.89
C LYS A 93 -1.83 3.18 11.09
#